data_AF-A0A3R9MQY5-F1
#
_entry.id   AF-A0A3R9MQY5-F1
#
_cell.length_a   1.000
_cell.length_b   1.000
_cell.length_c   1.000
_cell.angle_alpha   90.00
_cell.angle_beta   90.00
_cell.angle_gamma   90.00
#
_symmetry.space_group_name_H-M   'P 1'
#
loop_
_entity.id
_entity.type
_entity.pdbx_description
1 polymer ?
#
loop_
_entity_poly.entity_id
_entity_poly.type
_entity_poly.pdbx_seq_one_letter_code
_entity_poly.pdbx_strand_id
1 'polypeptide(L)'
;MAERIITLCYRKIIDATSPRPWDKLVFEDTYGELRLQAQVFNTDGRFRTYAELLHQVPGAGQLPFLVSAVVRGYLPQLNGLIPDIVDNLGRHFLKFSRFQFEIINSDLRDRSRHQVAINFYSDALCWHDTIGTLLLVSEAAAVSESGEWLTHLVPVQPYLSVYSIQQPPAP
;
A
#
# COMPACT_ATOMS: atom_id res chain seq x y z
N MET A 1 29.80 11.46 -3.72
CA MET A 1 28.67 11.09 -4.63
C MET A 1 27.40 11.63 -4.00
N ALA A 2 26.46 12.17 -4.78
CA ALA A 2 25.23 12.74 -4.23
C ALA A 2 24.38 11.63 -3.62
N GLU A 3 23.98 11.81 -2.36
CA GLU A 3 23.10 10.88 -1.66
C GLU A 3 21.72 10.89 -2.31
N ARG A 4 21.27 9.73 -2.79
CA ARG A 4 19.98 9.58 -3.46
C ARG A 4 18.97 9.06 -2.45
N ILE A 5 18.19 9.98 -1.86
CA ILE A 5 17.12 9.58 -0.95
C ILE A 5 15.88 9.21 -1.77
N ILE A 6 15.39 8.00 -1.57
CA ILE A 6 14.20 7.47 -2.26
C ILE A 6 13.12 7.06 -1.27
N THR A 7 11.89 7.01 -1.77
CA THR A 7 10.77 6.33 -1.13
C THR A 7 10.30 5.22 -2.07
N LEU A 8 10.09 4.03 -1.54
CA LEU A 8 9.47 2.93 -2.27
C LEU A 8 7.96 2.92 -2.02
N CYS A 9 7.18 2.56 -3.03
CA CYS A 9 5.76 2.26 -2.89
C CYS A 9 5.52 0.79 -3.23
N TYR A 10 4.88 0.05 -2.32
CA TYR A 10 4.38 -1.29 -2.57
C TYR A 10 2.85 -1.28 -2.61
N ARG A 11 2.26 -1.69 -3.74
CA ARG A 11 0.82 -1.84 -3.91
C ARG A 11 0.39 -3.28 -3.60
N LYS A 12 -0.17 -3.49 -2.42
CA LYS A 12 -0.79 -4.77 -2.05
C LYS A 12 -2.22 -4.83 -2.59
N ILE A 13 -2.49 -5.73 -3.53
CA ILE A 13 -3.83 -6.01 -4.03
C ILE A 13 -4.44 -7.12 -3.18
N ILE A 14 -5.70 -6.92 -2.79
CA ILE A 14 -6.46 -7.87 -1.97
C ILE A 14 -7.79 -8.14 -2.67
N ASP A 15 -8.11 -9.41 -2.85
CA ASP A 15 -9.34 -9.92 -3.46
C ASP A 15 -9.76 -11.25 -2.83
N ALA A 16 -10.84 -11.84 -3.35
CA ALA A 16 -11.41 -13.07 -2.84
C ALA A 16 -10.47 -14.29 -2.90
N THR A 17 -9.38 -14.22 -3.67
CA THR A 17 -8.38 -15.30 -3.80
C THR A 17 -7.20 -15.14 -2.86
N SER A 18 -7.13 -14.02 -2.13
CA SER A 18 -6.00 -13.70 -1.25
C SER A 18 -5.85 -14.75 -0.14
N PRO A 19 -4.70 -15.44 -0.03
CA PRO A 19 -4.59 -16.62 0.80
C PRO A 19 -4.31 -16.31 2.27
N ARG A 20 -3.71 -15.14 2.57
CA ARG A 20 -3.20 -14.82 3.91
C ARG A 20 -4.32 -14.42 4.87
N PRO A 21 -4.24 -14.80 6.15
CA PRO A 21 -5.26 -14.45 7.13
C PRO A 21 -5.52 -12.94 7.25
N TRP A 22 -4.46 -12.14 7.29
CA TRP A 22 -4.58 -10.67 7.33
C TRP A 22 -5.34 -10.12 6.12
N ASP A 23 -4.99 -10.59 4.91
CA ASP A 23 -5.64 -10.17 3.66
C ASP A 23 -7.14 -10.51 3.68
N LYS A 24 -7.51 -11.69 4.18
CA LYS A 24 -8.92 -12.11 4.29
C LYS A 24 -9.73 -11.24 5.23
N LEU A 25 -9.15 -10.88 6.38
CA LEU A 25 -9.82 -10.01 7.35
C LEU A 25 -10.04 -8.61 6.77
N VAL A 26 -9.00 -8.04 6.15
CA VAL A 26 -9.11 -6.76 5.45
C VAL A 26 -10.18 -6.83 4.36
N PHE A 27 -10.16 -7.87 3.53
CA PHE A 27 -11.12 -8.07 2.44
C PHE A 27 -12.58 -8.09 2.90
N GLU A 28 -12.88 -8.91 3.92
CA GLU A 28 -14.26 -9.08 4.41
C GLU A 28 -14.78 -7.76 4.99
N ASP A 29 -13.96 -7.08 5.80
CA ASP A 29 -14.40 -5.84 6.44
C ASP A 29 -14.46 -4.67 5.47
N THR A 30 -13.55 -4.56 4.49
CA THR A 30 -13.66 -3.50 3.46
C THR A 30 -14.87 -3.73 2.56
N TYR A 31 -15.25 -4.97 2.30
CA TYR A 31 -16.47 -5.28 1.58
C TYR A 31 -17.73 -4.90 2.38
N GLY A 32 -17.77 -5.29 3.65
CA GLY A 32 -18.85 -4.95 4.57
C GLY A 32 -19.04 -3.45 4.70
N GLU A 33 -17.95 -2.73 4.94
CA GLU A 33 -17.94 -1.27 5.07
C GLU A 33 -18.36 -0.58 3.77
N LEU A 34 -17.86 -1.03 2.61
CA LEU A 34 -18.31 -0.49 1.33
C LEU A 34 -19.81 -0.67 1.15
N ARG A 35 -20.38 -1.84 1.49
CA ARG A 35 -21.83 -2.07 1.39
C ARG A 35 -22.62 -1.18 2.34
N LEU A 36 -22.12 -0.94 3.55
CA LEU A 36 -22.76 -0.05 4.51
C LEU A 36 -22.75 1.39 4.00
N GLN A 37 -21.58 1.91 3.64
CA GLN A 37 -21.43 3.28 3.15
C GLN A 37 -22.21 3.50 1.85
N ALA A 38 -22.19 2.53 0.93
CA ALA A 38 -22.90 2.62 -0.33
C ALA A 38 -24.43 2.80 -0.17
N GLN A 39 -25.05 2.37 0.94
CA GLN A 39 -26.48 2.57 1.17
C GLN A 39 -26.86 4.06 1.21
N VAL A 40 -25.97 4.91 1.73
CA VAL A 40 -26.18 6.36 1.78
C VAL A 40 -26.19 6.99 0.38
N PHE A 41 -25.43 6.41 -0.55
CA PHE A 41 -25.32 6.89 -1.93
C PHE A 41 -26.29 6.18 -2.89
N ASN A 42 -26.90 5.08 -2.45
CA ASN A 42 -27.67 4.17 -3.30
C ASN A 42 -28.98 3.79 -2.60
N THR A 43 -29.72 4.80 -2.12
CA THR A 43 -30.95 4.62 -1.33
C THR A 43 -31.98 3.76 -2.05
N ASP A 44 -32.12 3.94 -3.37
CA ASP A 44 -33.07 3.18 -4.19
C ASP A 44 -32.53 1.80 -4.63
N GLY A 45 -31.29 1.46 -4.26
CA GLY A 45 -30.63 0.20 -4.64
C GLY A 45 -30.43 0.02 -6.14
N ARG A 46 -30.45 1.11 -6.91
CA ARG A 46 -30.40 1.14 -8.38
C ARG A 46 -29.04 0.70 -8.92
N PHE A 47 -27.96 1.10 -8.26
CA PHE A 47 -26.61 0.79 -8.70
C PHE A 47 -26.12 -0.52 -8.07
N ARG A 48 -25.37 -1.30 -8.85
CA ARG A 48 -24.86 -2.60 -8.40
C ARG A 48 -23.36 -2.55 -8.16
N THR A 49 -22.63 -1.75 -8.90
CA THR A 49 -21.17 -1.72 -8.88
C THR A 49 -20.62 -0.41 -8.33
N TYR A 50 -19.40 -0.47 -7.83
CA TYR A 50 -18.68 0.73 -7.40
C TYR A 50 -18.48 1.72 -8.55
N ALA A 51 -18.19 1.24 -9.76
CA ALA A 51 -18.02 2.08 -10.94
C ALA A 51 -19.31 2.86 -11.28
N GLU A 52 -20.48 2.20 -11.23
CA GLU A 52 -21.76 2.88 -11.43
C GLU A 52 -21.99 3.98 -10.38
N LEU A 53 -21.70 3.71 -9.11
CA LEU A 53 -21.80 4.73 -8.06
C LEU A 53 -20.90 5.92 -8.35
N LEU A 54 -19.63 5.68 -8.71
CA LEU A 54 -18.68 6.74 -9.04
C LEU A 54 -19.14 7.61 -10.21
N HIS A 55 -19.72 7.00 -11.24
CA HIS A 55 -20.13 7.73 -12.45
C HIS A 55 -21.47 8.45 -12.31
N GLN A 56 -22.38 7.94 -11.50
CA GLN A 56 -23.78 8.37 -11.49
C GLN A 56 -24.18 9.13 -10.22
N VAL A 57 -23.46 8.95 -9.10
CA VAL A 57 -23.83 9.53 -7.81
C VAL A 57 -22.81 10.58 -7.39
N PRO A 58 -23.20 11.87 -7.38
CA PRO A 58 -22.36 12.93 -6.83
C PRO A 58 -21.92 12.61 -5.40
N GLY A 59 -20.63 12.78 -5.11
CA GLY A 59 -20.06 12.49 -3.80
C GLY A 59 -19.63 11.04 -3.58
N ALA A 60 -19.98 10.07 -4.44
CA ALA A 60 -19.52 8.69 -4.29
C ALA A 60 -17.99 8.54 -4.37
N GLY A 61 -17.27 9.54 -4.90
CA GLY A 61 -15.81 9.63 -4.86
C GLY A 61 -15.21 9.61 -3.44
N GLN A 62 -16.00 9.85 -2.40
CA GLN A 62 -15.55 9.77 -1.00
C GLN A 62 -15.57 8.34 -0.42
N LEU A 63 -16.15 7.36 -1.13
CA LEU A 63 -16.25 5.97 -0.66
C LEU A 63 -14.89 5.36 -0.29
N PRO A 64 -13.79 5.51 -1.07
CA PRO A 64 -12.48 5.00 -0.63
C PRO A 64 -12.02 5.60 0.69
N PHE A 65 -12.25 6.90 0.90
CA PHE A 65 -11.89 7.55 2.15
C PHE A 65 -12.69 6.97 3.33
N LEU A 66 -14.00 6.81 3.17
CA LEU A 66 -14.86 6.23 4.21
C LEU A 66 -14.44 4.79 4.55
N VAL A 67 -14.26 3.94 3.53
CA VAL A 67 -13.88 2.53 3.70
C VAL A 67 -12.46 2.39 4.27
N SER A 68 -11.57 3.35 4.02
CA SER A 68 -10.20 3.33 4.56
C SER A 68 -10.13 3.31 6.10
N ALA A 69 -11.19 3.72 6.79
CA ALA A 69 -11.25 3.71 8.25
C ALA A 69 -11.06 2.29 8.83
N VAL A 70 -11.65 1.29 8.18
CA VAL A 70 -11.50 -0.13 8.57
C VAL A 70 -10.05 -0.58 8.41
N VAL A 71 -9.42 -0.23 7.28
CA VAL A 71 -8.03 -0.63 7.00
C VAL A 71 -7.07 -0.10 8.07
N ARG A 72 -7.30 1.11 8.61
CA ARG A 72 -6.47 1.67 9.69
C ARG A 72 -6.44 0.78 10.92
N GLY A 73 -7.53 0.06 11.23
CA GLY A 73 -7.58 -0.88 12.34
C GLY A 73 -6.67 -2.10 12.18
N TYR A 74 -6.30 -2.44 10.94
CA TYR A 74 -5.47 -3.60 10.61
C TYR A 74 -3.97 -3.29 10.50
N LEU A 75 -3.59 -2.02 10.30
CA LEU A 75 -2.19 -1.62 10.13
C LEU A 75 -1.28 -1.93 11.33
N PRO A 76 -1.72 -1.77 12.60
CA PRO A 76 -0.87 -2.10 13.76
C PRO A 76 -0.39 -3.56 13.76
N GLN A 77 -1.15 -4.48 13.18
CA GLN A 77 -0.79 -5.90 13.10
C GLN A 77 0.44 -6.16 12.21
N LEU A 78 0.80 -5.21 11.35
CA LEU A 78 1.99 -5.27 10.50
C LEU A 78 3.27 -4.80 11.20
N ASN A 79 3.17 -4.32 12.45
CA ASN A 79 4.32 -3.83 13.24
C ASN A 79 5.16 -2.76 12.50
N GLY A 80 4.52 -1.93 11.67
CA GLY A 80 5.19 -0.88 10.89
C GLY A 80 6.04 -1.38 9.72
N LEU A 81 5.94 -2.66 9.33
CA LEU A 81 6.68 -3.25 8.22
C LEU A 81 5.78 -3.47 7.00
N ILE A 82 6.30 -3.16 5.81
CA ILE A 82 5.58 -3.41 4.56
C ILE A 82 5.43 -4.93 4.38
N PRO A 83 4.20 -5.44 4.21
CA PRO A 83 3.97 -6.87 4.02
C PRO A 83 4.53 -7.32 2.66
N ASP A 84 4.84 -8.61 2.55
CA ASP A 84 5.25 -9.25 1.28
C ASP A 84 6.62 -8.78 0.72
N ILE A 85 7.22 -7.75 1.30
CA ILE A 85 8.57 -7.28 0.94
C ILE A 85 9.57 -7.86 1.94
N VAL A 86 10.56 -8.57 1.42
CA VAL A 86 11.72 -9.07 2.15
C VAL A 86 12.99 -8.69 1.41
N ASP A 87 14.10 -8.60 2.12
CA ASP A 87 15.42 -8.50 1.50
C ASP A 87 15.83 -9.83 0.85
N ASN A 88 16.99 -9.84 0.19
CA ASN A 88 17.55 -11.02 -0.47
C ASN A 88 17.89 -12.17 0.50
N LEU A 89 17.81 -11.96 1.83
CA LEU A 89 17.97 -12.98 2.87
C LEU A 89 16.62 -13.47 3.43
N GLY A 90 15.50 -12.97 2.90
CA GLY A 90 14.16 -13.31 3.36
C GLY A 90 13.72 -12.56 4.63
N ARG A 91 14.39 -11.47 5.01
CA ARG A 91 14.07 -10.69 6.22
C ARG A 91 13.17 -9.51 5.87
N HIS A 92 12.16 -9.25 6.69
CA HIS A 92 11.43 -7.99 6.64
C HIS A 92 12.31 -6.87 7.22
N PHE A 93 12.40 -5.77 6.48
CA PHE A 93 13.21 -4.61 6.86
C PHE A 93 12.54 -3.28 6.47
N LEU A 94 11.66 -3.31 5.47
CA LEU A 94 11.10 -2.11 4.87
C LEU A 94 10.00 -1.53 5.76
N LYS A 95 10.32 -0.45 6.48
CA LYS A 95 9.40 0.26 7.36
C LYS A 95 8.47 1.18 6.56
N PHE A 96 7.25 1.40 7.06
CA PHE A 96 6.33 2.40 6.52
C PHE A 96 5.64 3.21 7.62
N SER A 97 5.42 4.48 7.34
CA SER A 97 4.63 5.40 8.18
C SER A 97 3.38 5.91 7.47
N ARG A 98 3.27 5.70 6.15
CA ARG A 98 2.19 6.21 5.31
C ARG A 98 1.59 5.11 4.45
N PHE A 99 0.29 5.22 4.21
CA PHE A 99 -0.42 4.35 3.30
C PHE A 99 -1.54 5.11 2.56
N GLN A 100 -1.99 4.55 1.44
CA GLN A 100 -3.18 5.00 0.72
C GLN A 100 -4.06 3.79 0.38
N PHE A 101 -5.35 3.89 0.67
CA PHE A 101 -6.33 2.86 0.34
C PHE A 101 -7.06 3.21 -0.97
N GLU A 102 -7.36 2.19 -1.76
CA GLU A 102 -8.13 2.29 -3.01
C GLU A 102 -9.14 1.14 -3.10
N ILE A 103 -10.32 1.43 -3.62
CA ILE A 103 -11.23 0.41 -4.13
C ILE A 103 -10.94 0.27 -5.62
N ILE A 104 -10.42 -0.88 -6.06
CA ILE A 104 -10.12 -1.12 -7.47
C ILE A 104 -11.43 -1.46 -8.21
N ASN A 105 -12.20 -2.39 -7.64
CA ASN A 105 -13.46 -2.82 -8.18
C ASN A 105 -14.34 -3.40 -7.08
N SER A 106 -15.67 -3.33 -7.24
CA SER A 106 -16.58 -4.04 -6.36
C SER A 106 -17.98 -4.16 -6.95
N ASP A 107 -18.66 -5.24 -6.60
CA ASP A 107 -20.09 -5.45 -6.81
C ASP A 107 -20.77 -5.56 -5.44
N LEU A 108 -21.76 -4.70 -5.17
CA LEU A 108 -22.43 -4.59 -3.87
C LEU A 108 -23.25 -5.84 -3.51
N ARG A 109 -23.47 -6.74 -4.47
CA ARG A 109 -24.22 -8.00 -4.32
C ARG A 109 -23.36 -9.24 -4.51
N ASP A 110 -22.13 -9.06 -4.99
CA ASP A 110 -21.20 -10.15 -5.26
C ASP A 110 -19.79 -9.82 -4.73
N ARG A 111 -19.48 -10.39 -3.56
CA ARG A 111 -18.18 -10.17 -2.91
C ARG A 111 -17.01 -10.73 -3.71
N SER A 112 -17.20 -11.73 -4.57
CA SER A 112 -16.07 -12.29 -5.32
C SER A 112 -15.50 -11.31 -6.34
N ARG A 113 -16.23 -10.23 -6.64
CA ARG A 113 -15.79 -9.12 -7.51
C ARG A 113 -15.18 -7.96 -6.72
N HIS A 114 -15.15 -8.03 -5.40
CA HIS A 114 -14.51 -7.04 -4.56
C HIS A 114 -13.00 -7.14 -4.70
N GLN A 115 -12.36 -6.01 -4.95
CA GLN A 115 -10.93 -5.90 -5.06
C GLN A 115 -10.49 -4.53 -4.57
N VAL A 116 -9.53 -4.52 -3.65
CA VAL A 116 -8.99 -3.30 -3.04
C VAL A 116 -7.47 -3.30 -3.14
N ALA A 117 -6.89 -2.11 -3.00
CA ALA A 117 -5.44 -1.96 -2.86
C ALA A 117 -5.09 -1.14 -1.63
N ILE A 118 -3.96 -1.49 -1.03
CA ILE A 118 -3.28 -0.68 -0.04
C ILE A 118 -1.87 -0.39 -0.58
N ASN A 119 -1.62 0.87 -0.88
CA ASN A 119 -0.28 1.34 -1.23
C ASN A 119 0.45 1.70 0.07
N PHE A 120 1.54 1.00 0.35
CA PHE A 120 2.43 1.29 1.47
C PHE A 120 3.61 2.12 0.96
N TYR A 121 3.89 3.25 1.60
CA TYR A 121 5.03 4.09 1.28
C TYR A 121 6.11 3.90 2.33
N SER A 122 7.29 3.49 1.89
CA SER A 122 8.40 3.28 2.80
C SER A 122 8.80 4.58 3.48
N ASP A 123 9.43 4.45 4.65
CA ASP A 123 10.24 5.54 5.17
C ASP A 123 11.41 5.83 4.21
N ALA A 124 12.08 6.97 4.39
CA ALA A 124 13.15 7.42 3.51
C ALA A 124 14.33 6.43 3.53
N LEU A 125 14.79 6.04 2.35
CA LEU A 125 15.93 5.16 2.16
C LEU A 125 17.04 5.89 1.42
N CYS A 126 18.28 5.62 1.79
CA CYS A 126 19.42 5.94 0.94
C CYS A 126 19.58 4.84 -0.12
N TRP A 127 19.57 5.22 -1.39
CA TRP A 127 19.86 4.35 -2.52
C TRP A 127 21.34 4.43 -2.88
N HIS A 128 22.07 3.34 -2.60
CA HIS A 128 23.50 3.25 -2.83
C HIS A 128 23.82 2.82 -4.26
N ASP A 129 23.20 1.75 -4.72
CA ASP A 129 23.46 1.19 -6.05
C ASP A 129 22.34 0.24 -6.53
N THR A 130 22.44 -0.23 -7.77
CA THR A 130 21.58 -1.25 -8.35
C THR A 130 22.41 -2.40 -8.90
N ILE A 131 22.16 -3.61 -8.38
CA ILE A 131 22.87 -4.84 -8.76
C ILE A 131 21.88 -5.77 -9.45
N GLY A 132 21.84 -5.74 -10.78
CA GLY A 132 20.83 -6.46 -11.56
C GLY A 132 19.43 -5.92 -11.26
N THR A 133 18.54 -6.76 -10.72
CA THR A 133 17.19 -6.38 -10.29
C THR A 133 17.12 -6.05 -8.80
N LEU A 134 18.26 -5.91 -8.11
CA LEU A 134 18.33 -5.61 -6.69
C LEU A 134 18.70 -4.14 -6.47
N LEU A 135 17.99 -3.48 -5.55
CA LEU A 135 18.37 -2.17 -5.03
C LEU A 135 19.16 -2.36 -3.74
N LEU A 136 20.38 -1.81 -3.70
CA LEU A 136 21.15 -1.72 -2.46
C LEU A 136 20.72 -0.44 -1.71
N VAL A 137 20.09 -0.62 -0.55
CA VAL A 137 19.53 0.49 0.22
C VAL A 137 19.91 0.42 1.70
N SER A 138 19.88 1.56 2.39
CA SER A 138 19.90 1.64 3.85
C SER A 138 18.83 2.62 4.34
N GLU A 139 18.52 2.60 5.64
CA GLU A 139 17.67 3.65 6.23
C GLU A 139 18.40 5.00 6.14
N ALA A 140 17.72 6.05 5.65
CA ALA A 140 18.34 7.35 5.43
C ALA A 140 18.76 8.05 6.75
N ALA A 141 18.05 7.78 7.85
CA ALA A 141 18.35 8.34 9.16
C ALA A 141 19.41 7.54 9.95
N ALA A 142 19.79 6.34 9.47
CA ALA A 142 20.71 5.46 10.17
C ALA A 142 22.15 5.69 9.70
N VAL A 143 22.78 6.75 10.21
CA VAL A 143 24.25 6.83 10.21
C VAL A 143 24.71 6.06 11.43
N SER A 144 25.42 4.94 11.25
CA SER A 144 25.99 4.25 12.40
C SER A 144 27.12 5.07 13.01
N GLU A 145 27.28 4.99 14.33
CA GLU A 145 28.39 5.61 15.05
C GLU A 145 29.76 5.06 14.60
N SER A 146 29.79 3.89 13.96
CA SER A 146 31.00 3.27 13.39
C SER A 146 31.33 3.75 11.96
N GLY A 147 30.49 4.57 11.33
CA GLY A 147 30.67 5.02 9.95
C GLY A 147 30.30 3.97 8.89
N GLU A 148 29.66 2.88 9.29
CA GLU A 148 29.17 1.81 8.40
C GLU A 148 27.68 1.97 8.11
N TRP A 149 27.24 1.63 6.91
CA TRP A 149 25.81 1.55 6.58
C TRP A 149 25.31 0.11 6.75
N LEU A 150 24.24 -0.05 7.53
CA LEU A 150 23.48 -1.31 7.52
C LEU A 150 22.60 -1.33 6.27
N THR A 151 22.90 -2.26 5.37
CA THR A 151 22.29 -2.30 4.04
C THR A 151 21.41 -3.53 3.84
N HIS A 152 20.45 -3.37 2.93
CA HIS A 152 19.57 -4.42 2.45
C HIS A 152 19.60 -4.46 0.92
N LEU A 153 19.55 -5.66 0.37
CA LEU A 153 19.32 -5.87 -1.06
C LEU A 153 17.83 -6.16 -1.27
N VAL A 154 17.15 -5.25 -1.96
CA VAL A 154 15.69 -5.32 -2.19
C VAL A 154 15.43 -5.73 -3.63
N PRO A 155 14.73 -6.84 -3.88
CA PRO A 155 14.36 -7.20 -5.24
C PRO A 155 13.29 -6.26 -5.79
N VAL A 156 13.52 -5.74 -6.99
CA VAL A 156 12.48 -5.11 -7.80
C VAL A 156 11.52 -6.21 -8.25
N GLN A 157 10.35 -6.24 -7.62
CA GLN A 157 9.31 -7.24 -7.85
C GLN A 157 7.99 -6.57 -8.27
N PRO A 158 7.01 -7.33 -8.78
CA PRO A 158 5.72 -6.76 -9.16
C PRO A 158 5.11 -5.89 -8.04
N TYR A 159 4.54 -4.77 -8.44
CA TYR A 159 3.89 -3.79 -7.56
C TYR A 159 4.79 -3.05 -6.57
N LEU A 160 6.11 -3.26 -6.60
CA LEU A 160 7.09 -2.42 -5.91
C LEU A 160 7.73 -1.44 -6.91
N SER A 161 7.68 -0.15 -6.62
CA SER A 161 8.29 0.90 -7.45
C SER A 161 8.97 1.95 -6.60
N VAL A 162 9.97 2.61 -7.17
CA VAL A 162 10.44 3.90 -6.64
C VAL A 162 9.29 4.90 -6.84
N TYR A 163 8.80 5.47 -5.74
CA TYR A 163 7.70 6.44 -5.72
C TYR A 163 8.21 7.87 -5.87
N SER A 164 9.31 8.20 -5.19
CA SER A 164 9.92 9.52 -5.25
C SER A 164 11.42 9.43 -5.06
N ILE A 165 12.13 10.39 -5.66
CA ILE A 165 13.56 10.62 -5.47
C ILE A 165 13.70 12.08 -5.03
N GLN A 166 14.36 12.32 -3.89
CA GLN A 166 14.65 13.68 -3.45
C GLN A 166 15.73 14.28 -4.34
N GLN A 167 15.48 15.46 -4.90
CA GLN A 167 16.52 16.22 -5.58
C GLN A 167 17.50 16.76 -4.53
N PRO A 168 18.82 16.68 -4.79
CA PRO A 168 19.79 17.42 -3.99
C PRO A 168 19.40 18.90 -3.96
N PRO A 169 19.63 19.63 -2.85
CA PRO A 169 19.43 21.08 -2.84
C PRO A 169 20.21 21.70 -4.01
N ALA A 170 19.55 22.60 -4.75
CA ALA A 170 20.21 23.34 -5.81
C ALA A 170 21.39 24.13 -5.23
N PRO A 171 22.53 24.23 -5.95
CA PRO A 171 23.72 24.92 -5.49
C PRO A 171 23.50 26.42 -5.24
#